data_AF-A0A963M1J6-F1
#
_entry.id   AF-A0A963M1J6-F1
#
_cell.length_a   1.000
_cell.length_b   1.000
_cell.length_c   1.000
_cell.angle_alpha   90.00
_cell.angle_beta   90.00
_cell.angle_gamma   90.00
#
_symmetry.space_group_name_H-M   'P 1'
#
loop_
_entity.id
_entity.type
_entity.pdbx_description
1 polymer ?
#
loop_
_entity_poly.entity_id
_entity_poly.type
_entity_poly.pdbx_seq_one_letter_code
_entity_poly.pdbx_strand_id
1 'polypeptide(L)' 'MSAKKVRVEFTDASGNPVGGVNVKATGCGELSTAPNGQAFFLVEDESFAILVDGKEVYQGSLASVPDMIRFKQDGGGWKA' A
#
# COMPACT_ATOMS: atom_id res chain seq x y z
N MET A 1 16.88 12.52 0.70
CA MET A 1 15.67 12.74 1.51
C MET A 1 15.69 11.73 2.65
N SER A 2 15.05 12.01 3.78
CA SER A 2 14.89 11.00 4.85
C SER A 2 13.73 10.07 4.50
N ALA A 3 13.82 8.80 4.91
CA ALA A 3 12.72 7.86 4.78
C ALA A 3 11.42 8.44 5.38
N LYS A 4 10.30 8.27 4.67
CA LYS A 4 8.96 8.59 5.18
C LYS A 4 8.17 7.31 5.42
N LYS A 5 7.37 7.33 6.48
CA LYS A 5 6.42 6.25 6.78
C LYS A 5 5.25 6.33 5.81
N VAL A 6 5.13 5.34 4.93
CA VAL A 6 3.96 5.15 4.06
C VAL A 6 3.05 4.10 4.69
N ARG A 7 1.80 4.48 4.94
CA ARG A 7 0.77 3.58 5.48
C ARG A 7 -0.21 3.22 4.37
N VAL A 8 -0.50 1.94 4.26
CA VAL A 8 -1.52 1.41 3.35
C VAL A 8 -2.58 0.65 4.13
N GLU A 9 -3.82 0.73 3.67
CA GLU A 9 -4.96 0.00 4.20
C GLU A 9 -5.72 -0.66 3.06
N PHE A 10 -6.07 -1.92 3.21
CA PHE A 10 -6.78 -2.73 2.22
C PHE A 10 -8.15 -3.12 2.75
N THR A 11 -9.20 -2.81 1.99
CA THR A 11 -10.59 -3.09 2.34
C THR A 11 -11.35 -3.80 1.22
N ASP A 12 -12.27 -4.69 1.58
CA ASP A 12 -13.16 -5.34 0.62
C ASP A 12 -14.20 -4.35 0.05
N ALA A 13 -15.08 -4.82 -0.84
CA ALA A 13 -16.12 -3.99 -1.44
C ALA A 13 -17.10 -3.39 -0.40
N SER A 14 -17.26 -4.05 0.75
CA SER A 14 -18.11 -3.66 1.87
C SER A 14 -17.41 -2.75 2.88
N GLY A 15 -16.11 -2.51 2.72
CA GLY A 15 -15.29 -1.68 3.60
C GLY A 15 -14.67 -2.42 4.78
N ASN A 16 -14.75 -3.76 4.82
CA ASN A 16 -14.08 -4.54 5.87
C ASN A 16 -12.59 -4.67 5.57
N PRO A 17 -11.72 -4.63 6.59
CA PRO A 17 -10.28 -4.80 6.40
C PRO A 17 -9.93 -6.18 5.86
N VAL A 18 -8.94 -6.25 4.96
CA VAL A 18 -8.46 -7.48 4.35
C VAL A 18 -7.01 -7.74 4.75
N GLY A 19 -6.82 -8.67 5.70
CA GLY A 19 -5.50 -9.14 6.12
C GLY A 19 -4.90 -10.17 5.15
N GLY A 20 -3.58 -10.34 5.21
CA GLY A 20 -2.85 -11.33 4.40
C GLY A 20 -2.60 -10.90 2.94
N VAL A 21 -2.92 -9.67 2.56
CA VAL A 21 -2.64 -9.14 1.21
C VAL A 21 -1.13 -8.98 1.05
N ASN A 22 -0.57 -9.56 0.00
CA ASN A 22 0.85 -9.48 -0.28
C ASN A 22 1.17 -8.14 -0.95
N VAL A 23 1.90 -7.26 -0.26
CA VAL A 23 2.11 -5.87 -0.65
C VAL A 23 3.58 -5.49 -0.56
N LYS A 24 4.03 -4.69 -1.52
CA LYS A 24 5.40 -4.19 -1.60
C LYS A 24 5.39 -2.71 -1.95
N ALA A 25 6.24 -1.93 -1.28
CA ALA A 25 6.58 -0.57 -1.69
C ALA A 25 7.93 -0.55 -2.43
N THR A 26 8.15 0.46 -3.28
CA THR A 26 9.46 0.68 -3.93
C THR A 26 10.59 0.75 -2.89
N GLY A 27 11.70 0.09 -3.17
CA GLY A 27 12.85 0.02 -2.27
C GLY A 27 12.65 -0.85 -1.01
N CYS A 28 11.45 -1.39 -0.78
CA CYS A 28 11.13 -2.20 0.40
C CYS A 28 11.03 -3.70 0.09
N GLY A 29 11.20 -4.51 1.15
CA GLY A 29 10.80 -5.92 1.14
C GLY A 29 9.28 -6.06 1.03
N GLU A 30 8.86 -7.19 0.48
CA GLU A 30 7.45 -7.56 0.42
C GLU A 30 6.94 -8.00 1.80
N LEU A 31 5.71 -7.61 2.14
CA LEU A 31 5.06 -7.88 3.42
C LEU A 31 3.63 -8.34 3.20
N SER A 32 3.09 -9.12 4.14
CA SER A 32 1.65 -9.38 4.20
C SER A 32 0.95 -8.38 5.12
N THR A 33 -0.22 -7.89 4.74
CA THR A 33 -1.02 -7.00 5.62
C THR A 33 -1.40 -7.71 6.91
N ALA A 34 -1.39 -6.97 8.02
CA ALA A 34 -1.86 -7.45 9.31
C ALA A 34 -3.39 -7.72 9.27
N PRO A 35 -3.97 -8.43 10.27
CA PRO A 35 -5.41 -8.74 10.29
C PRO A 35 -6.35 -7.53 10.20
N ASN A 36 -5.87 -6.34 10.54
CA ASN A 36 -6.59 -5.08 10.38
C ASN A 36 -6.47 -4.46 8.97
N GLY A 37 -5.93 -5.20 8.00
CA GLY A 37 -5.80 -4.80 6.61
C GLY A 37 -4.69 -3.82 6.31
N GLN A 38 -3.77 -3.58 7.26
CA GLN A 38 -2.77 -2.52 7.14
C GLN A 38 -1.34 -3.06 6.98
N ALA A 39 -0.53 -2.29 6.27
CA ALA A 39 0.92 -2.45 6.22
C ALA A 39 1.62 -1.08 6.29
N PHE A 40 2.87 -1.09 6.74
CA PHE A 40 3.67 0.12 6.92
C PHE A 40 5.04 -0.07 6.28
N PHE A 41 5.45 0.92 5.52
CA PHE A 41 6.74 0.94 4.81
C PHE A 41 7.51 2.19 5.19
N LEU A 42 8.84 2.07 5.24
CA LEU A 42 9.74 3.22 5.30
C LEU A 42 10.31 3.40 3.89
N VAL A 43 9.83 4.40 3.17
CA VAL A 43 10.18 4.63 1.77
C VAL A 43 11.12 5.83 1.67
N GLU A 44 12.23 5.67 0.96
CA GLU A 44 13.25 6.70 0.78
C GLU A 44 13.16 7.39 -0.59
N ASP A 45 12.62 6.70 -1.59
CA ASP A 45 12.48 7.18 -2.96
C ASP A 45 11.36 8.21 -3.08
N GLU A 46 11.68 9.40 -3.62
CA GLU A 46 10.69 10.47 -3.81
C GLU A 46 9.53 10.03 -4.69
N SER A 47 9.80 9.30 -5.76
CA SER A 47 8.79 8.64 -6.58
C SER A 47 8.71 7.17 -6.19
N PHE A 48 7.53 6.72 -5.76
CA PHE A 48 7.35 5.35 -5.30
C PHE A 48 6.07 4.74 -5.86
N ALA A 49 6.09 3.42 -5.97
CA ALA A 49 4.95 2.59 -6.32
C ALA A 49 4.60 1.63 -5.18
N ILE A 50 3.31 1.27 -5.11
CA ILE A 50 2.81 0.15 -4.31
C ILE A 50 2.38 -0.95 -5.26
N LEU A 51 2.88 -2.15 -5.00
CA LEU A 51 2.57 -3.37 -5.72
C LEU A 51 1.79 -4.31 -4.80
N VAL A 52 0.82 -5.02 -5.37
CA VAL A 52 0.08 -6.10 -4.72
C VAL A 52 0.19 -7.34 -5.60
N ASP A 53 0.63 -8.45 -5.01
CA ASP A 53 0.88 -9.71 -5.73
C ASP A 53 1.77 -9.50 -6.98
N GLY A 54 2.77 -8.63 -6.87
CA GLY A 54 3.69 -8.27 -7.97
C GLY A 54 3.11 -7.31 -9.02
N LYS A 55 1.85 -6.88 -8.90
CA LYS A 55 1.22 -5.91 -9.81
C LYS A 55 1.17 -4.51 -9.20
N GLU A 56 1.63 -3.50 -9.94
CA GLU A 56 1.49 -2.11 -9.52
C GLU A 56 0.02 -1.68 -9.45
N VAL A 57 -0.37 -1.09 -8.32
CA VAL A 57 -1.74 -0.63 -8.03
C VAL A 57 -1.79 0.85 -7.66
N TYR A 58 -0.63 1.47 -7.40
CA TYR A 58 -0.51 2.88 -7.08
C TYR A 58 0.90 3.38 -7.41
N GLN A 59 0.97 4.63 -7.87
CA GLN A 59 2.21 5.38 -8.02
C GLN A 59 2.00 6.79 -7.46
N GLY A 60 2.96 7.29 -6.71
CA GLY A 60 2.87 8.59 -6.06
C GLY A 60 4.22 9.19 -5.69
N SER A 61 4.16 10.35 -5.04
CA SER A 61 5.34 11.09 -4.57
C SER A 61 5.31 11.24 -3.06
N LEU A 62 6.46 11.11 -2.40
CA LEU A 62 6.60 11.30 -0.96
C LEU A 62 6.32 12.74 -0.53
N ALA A 63 6.48 13.73 -1.40
CA ALA A 63 6.11 15.11 -1.12
C ALA A 63 4.60 15.29 -0.91
N SER A 64 3.77 14.46 -1.55
CA SER A 64 2.30 14.58 -1.53
C SER A 64 1.57 13.34 -0.98
N VAL A 65 2.30 12.39 -0.40
CA VAL A 65 1.71 11.17 0.16
C VAL A 65 0.75 11.52 1.32
N PRO A 66 -0.50 11.01 1.31
CA PRO A 66 -1.42 11.20 2.43
C PRO A 66 -0.95 10.39 3.65
N ASP A 67 -1.53 10.66 4.81
CA ASP A 67 -1.28 9.90 6.05
C ASP A 67 -1.59 8.39 5.89
N MET A 68 -2.50 8.05 4.98
CA MET A 68 -2.86 6.67 4.65
C MET A 68 -3.41 6.57 3.23
N ILE A 69 -2.87 5.64 2.46
CA ILE A 69 -3.39 5.25 1.14
C ILE A 69 -4.38 4.10 1.36
N ARG A 70 -5.63 4.26 0.90
CA ARG A 70 -6.69 3.27 1.08
C ARG A 70 -6.98 2.56 -0.21
N PHE A 71 -6.72 1.27 -0.26
CA PHE A 71 -7.06 0.40 -1.36
C PHE A 71 -8.41 -0.28 -1.12
N LYS A 72 -9.30 -0.20 -2.11
CA LYS A 72 -10.56 -0.94 -2.13
C LYS A 72 -10.50 -2.03 -3.20
N GLN A 73 -11.03 -3.20 -2.86
CA GLN A 73 -11.11 -4.32 -3.80
C GLN A 73 -12.12 -4.03 -4.92
N ASP A 74 -11.68 -4.14 -6.17
CA ASP A 74 -12.47 -3.87 -7.38
C ASP A 74 -12.29 -5.02 -8.39
N GLY A 75 -13.31 -5.87 -8.54
CA GLY A 75 -13.35 -6.91 -9.58
C GLY A 75 -12.17 -7.88 -9.62
N GLY A 76 -11.52 -8.14 -8.48
CA GLY A 76 -10.32 -9.00 -8.37
C GLY A 76 -8.98 -8.24 -8.34
N GLY A 77 -8.99 -6.91 -8.43
CA GLY A 77 -7.83 -6.05 -8.22
C GLY A 77 -8.01 -5.09 -7.05
N TRP A 78 -7.08 -4.14 -6.94
CA TRP A 78 -7.07 -3.10 -5.91
C TRP A 78 -6.96 -1.72 -6.55
N LYS A 79 -7.69 -0.75 -6.02
CA LYS A 79 -7.59 0.67 -6.40
C LYS A 79 -7.46 1.55 -5.17
N ALA A 80 -6.50 2.47 -5.22
CA ALA A 80 -6.29 3.54 -4.25
C ALA A 80 -7.30 4.69 -4.42
#